data_AF-A0A538CJ47-F1
#
_entry.id   AF-A0A538CJ47-F1
#
_cell.length_a   1.000
_cell.length_b   1.000
_cell.length_c   1.000
_cell.angle_alpha   90.00
_cell.angle_beta   90.00
_cell.angle_gamma   90.00
#
_symmetry.space_group_name_H-M   'P 1'
#
loop_
_entity.id
_entity.type
_entity.pdbx_description
1 polymer ?
#
loop_
_entity_poly.entity_id
_entity_poly.type
_entity_poly.pdbx_seq_one_letter_code
_entity_poly.pdbx_strand_id
1 'polypeptide(L)'
;MEPAEDTMLLAYLIEPGRAGYELDDLAAEYGVEPIPTPAADEETAALVRHAEIPRRLAPTMLERVRERGAEDLYRNIELPLTAVLAAMEDAGVKIDTYRMGEITARLADRLEELESKAYELAGEEFMLGSTQQVARILFEKLQLTPGRKGKTGYSTDTR
;
A
#
# COMPACT_ATOMS: atom_id res chain seq x y z
N MET A 1 6.63 -21.39 16.35
CA MET A 1 7.96 -21.58 15.74
C MET A 1 8.51 -20.18 15.53
N GLU A 2 9.67 -19.84 16.11
CA GLU A 2 10.31 -18.55 15.82
C GLU A 2 10.93 -18.63 14.41
N PRO A 3 10.67 -17.65 13.52
CA PRO A 3 11.29 -17.63 12.21
C PRO A 3 12.80 -17.46 12.36
N ALA A 4 13.58 -18.28 11.64
CA ALA A 4 15.03 -18.19 11.67
C ALA A 4 15.51 -16.89 11.00
N GLU A 5 14.97 -16.58 9.82
CA GLU A 5 15.28 -15.38 9.04
C GLU A 5 14.07 -14.93 8.22
N ASP A 6 13.97 -13.62 7.95
CA ASP A 6 12.97 -13.02 7.05
C ASP A 6 13.66 -12.22 5.94
N THR A 7 13.60 -12.71 4.71
CA THR A 7 14.27 -12.07 3.56
C THR A 7 13.67 -10.72 3.17
N MET A 8 12.39 -10.48 3.46
CA MET A 8 11.75 -9.20 3.17
C MET A 8 12.27 -8.12 4.12
N LEU A 9 12.36 -8.44 5.42
CA LEU A 9 12.96 -7.53 6.41
C LEU A 9 14.46 -7.31 6.15
N LEU A 10 15.21 -8.37 5.83
CA LEU A 10 16.62 -8.24 5.45
C LEU A 10 16.77 -7.32 4.23
N ALA A 11 15.92 -7.47 3.20
CA ALA A 11 15.95 -6.61 2.03
C ALA A 11 15.63 -5.15 2.36
N TYR A 12 14.62 -4.91 3.21
CA TYR A 12 14.24 -3.58 3.67
C TYR A 12 15.39 -2.88 4.41
N LEU A 13 16.08 -3.58 5.31
CA LEU A 13 17.22 -3.02 6.04
C LEU A 13 18.45 -2.76 5.14
N ILE A 14 18.59 -3.52 4.05
CA ILE A 14 19.60 -3.25 3.03
C ILE A 14 19.21 -2.02 2.20
N GLU A 15 17.99 -1.92 1.71
CA GLU A 15 17.60 -0.81 0.83
C GLU A 15 16.14 -0.43 1.03
N PRO A 16 15.84 0.47 1.99
CA PRO A 16 14.45 0.82 2.33
C PRO A 16 13.75 1.63 1.24
N GLY A 17 14.51 2.23 0.30
CA GLY A 17 14.00 3.05 -0.79
C GLY A 17 13.50 2.28 -2.01
N ARG A 18 13.48 0.94 -1.95
CA ARG A 18 13.01 0.09 -3.04
C ARG A 18 11.52 0.26 -3.33
N ALA A 19 11.15 0.04 -4.59
CA ALA A 19 9.76 0.00 -5.01
C ALA A 19 9.01 -1.25 -4.50
N GLY A 20 9.74 -2.35 -4.22
CA GLY A 20 9.19 -3.62 -3.75
C GLY A 20 10.26 -4.57 -3.22
N TYR A 21 9.80 -5.64 -2.55
CA TYR A 21 10.62 -6.64 -1.87
C TYR A 21 10.19 -8.08 -2.20
N GLU A 22 9.57 -8.25 -3.37
CA GLU A 22 9.05 -9.55 -3.81
C GLU A 22 10.18 -10.58 -3.94
N LEU A 23 9.87 -11.82 -3.56
CA LEU A 23 10.88 -12.88 -3.43
C LEU A 23 11.54 -13.22 -4.76
N ASP A 24 10.79 -13.23 -5.86
CA ASP A 24 11.30 -13.53 -7.20
C ASP A 24 12.25 -12.42 -7.72
N ASP A 25 11.94 -11.15 -7.42
CA ASP A 25 12.80 -10.02 -7.79
C ASP A 25 14.13 -10.08 -7.02
N LEU A 26 14.06 -10.36 -5.72
CA LEU A 26 15.25 -10.58 -4.87
C LEU A 26 16.05 -11.80 -5.35
N ALA A 27 15.38 -12.87 -5.76
CA ALA A 27 16.03 -14.06 -6.28
C ALA A 27 16.83 -13.74 -7.56
N ALA A 28 16.21 -13.03 -8.50
CA ALA A 28 16.84 -12.64 -9.77
C ALA A 28 18.07 -11.75 -9.57
N GLU A 29 17.98 -10.75 -8.69
CA GLU A 29 19.10 -9.84 -8.39
C GLU A 29 20.32 -10.57 -7.79
N TYR A 30 20.07 -11.53 -6.91
CA TYR A 30 21.13 -12.30 -6.25
C TYR A 30 21.53 -13.55 -7.04
N GLY A 31 20.98 -13.77 -8.24
CA GLY A 31 21.30 -14.91 -9.10
C GLY A 31 20.86 -16.26 -8.51
N VAL A 32 19.79 -16.27 -7.73
CA VAL A 32 19.20 -17.47 -7.11
C VAL A 32 18.04 -17.96 -7.95
N GLU A 33 18.28 -19.00 -8.74
CA GLU A 33 17.21 -19.73 -9.42
C GLU A 33 16.88 -21.03 -8.66
N PRO A 34 15.66 -21.19 -8.13
CA PRO A 34 15.23 -22.47 -7.56
C PRO A 34 14.82 -23.43 -8.68
N ILE A 35 15.53 -24.55 -8.80
CA ILE A 35 15.15 -25.65 -9.69
C ILE A 35 14.52 -26.75 -8.82
N PRO A 36 13.20 -27.01 -8.93
CA PRO A 36 12.55 -28.05 -8.15
C PRO A 36 13.19 -29.41 -8.43
N THR A 37 13.74 -30.03 -7.38
CA THR A 37 14.39 -31.35 -7.47
C THR A 37 13.86 -32.26 -6.37
N PRO A 38 13.17 -33.38 -6.70
CA PRO A 38 12.83 -33.84 -8.06
C PRO A 38 11.85 -32.90 -8.77
N ALA A 39 11.72 -33.05 -10.09
CA ALA A 39 10.70 -32.35 -10.85
C ALA A 39 9.30 -32.68 -10.27
N ALA A 40 8.48 -31.65 -10.12
CA ALA A 40 7.15 -31.75 -9.52
C ALA A 40 6.13 -30.97 -10.36
N ASP A 41 4.84 -31.16 -10.07
CA ASP A 41 3.77 -30.32 -10.62
C ASP A 41 3.94 -28.85 -10.23
N GLU A 42 3.17 -27.98 -10.89
CA GLU A 42 3.31 -26.52 -10.76
C GLU A 42 3.12 -26.02 -9.32
N GLU A 43 2.16 -26.57 -8.58
CA GLU A 43 1.88 -26.19 -7.19
C GLU A 43 3.03 -26.60 -6.27
N THR A 44 3.47 -27.85 -6.36
CA THR A 44 4.60 -28.37 -5.58
C THR A 44 5.88 -27.64 -5.96
N ALA A 45 6.10 -27.36 -7.24
CA ALA A 45 7.23 -26.57 -7.71
C ALA A 45 7.22 -25.16 -7.10
N ALA A 46 6.06 -24.48 -7.04
CA ALA A 46 5.94 -23.17 -6.42
C ALA A 46 6.28 -23.19 -4.92
N LEU A 47 5.80 -24.19 -4.18
CA LEU A 47 6.14 -24.37 -2.76
C LEU A 47 7.64 -24.61 -2.56
N VAL A 48 8.27 -25.41 -3.42
CA VAL A 48 9.73 -25.62 -3.40
C VAL A 48 10.46 -24.31 -3.65
N ARG A 49 10.02 -23.48 -4.61
CA ARG A 49 10.61 -22.16 -4.85
C ARG A 49 10.50 -21.27 -3.62
N HIS A 50 9.32 -21.18 -3.00
CA HIS A 50 9.07 -20.37 -1.81
C HIS A 50 9.85 -20.83 -0.57
N ALA A 51 10.24 -22.11 -0.49
CA ALA A 51 11.11 -22.59 0.58
C ALA A 51 12.61 -22.41 0.27
N GLU A 52 13.01 -22.65 -0.98
CA GLU A 52 14.41 -22.72 -1.37
C GLU A 52 15.04 -21.34 -1.61
N ILE A 53 14.29 -20.40 -2.19
CA ILE A 53 14.80 -19.04 -2.42
C ILE A 53 15.18 -18.38 -1.08
N PRO A 54 14.30 -18.27 -0.07
CA PRO A 54 14.66 -17.59 1.17
C PRO A 54 15.82 -18.28 1.89
N ARG A 55 15.85 -19.61 1.87
CA ARG A 55 16.94 -20.42 2.44
C ARG A 55 18.30 -20.08 1.82
N ARG A 56 18.35 -19.84 0.50
CA ARG A 56 19.59 -19.49 -0.23
C ARG A 56 19.94 -18.02 -0.11
N LEU A 57 18.95 -17.12 -0.06
CA LEU A 57 19.15 -15.68 0.03
C LEU A 57 19.56 -15.22 1.42
N ALA A 58 18.92 -15.76 2.47
CA ALA A 58 19.04 -15.24 3.83
C ALA A 58 20.48 -15.12 4.35
N PRO A 59 21.39 -16.10 4.16
CA PRO A 59 22.76 -15.97 4.64
C PRO A 59 23.52 -14.79 4.01
N THR A 60 23.39 -14.60 2.70
CA THR A 60 24.06 -13.51 1.97
C THR A 60 23.48 -12.16 2.36
N MET A 61 22.16 -12.06 2.52
CA MET A 61 21.49 -10.83 2.90
C MET A 61 21.78 -10.45 4.35
N LEU A 62 21.82 -11.42 5.25
CA LEU A 62 22.20 -11.21 6.64
C LEU A 62 23.62 -10.63 6.74
N GLU A 63 24.56 -11.12 5.94
CA GLU A 63 25.92 -10.56 5.90
C GLU A 63 25.92 -9.10 5.44
N ARG A 64 25.13 -8.75 4.41
CA ARG A 64 24.96 -7.35 3.99
C ARG A 64 24.34 -6.47 5.07
N VAL A 65 23.40 -7.01 5.86
CA VAL A 65 22.83 -6.30 7.02
C VAL A 65 23.89 -6.08 8.11
N ARG A 66 24.80 -7.04 8.33
CA ARG A 66 25.95 -6.90 9.23
C ARG A 66 26.93 -5.84 8.76
N GLU A 67 27.29 -5.84 7.48
CA GLU A 67 28.17 -4.83 6.87
C GLU A 67 27.62 -3.41 7.03
N ARG A 68 26.29 -3.27 7.11
CA ARG A 68 25.59 -2.01 7.36
C ARG A 68 25.42 -1.65 8.84
N GLY A 69 25.86 -2.52 9.76
CA GLY A 69 25.71 -2.33 11.20
C GLY A 69 24.27 -2.46 11.71
N ALA A 70 23.39 -3.11 10.94
CA ALA A 70 21.96 -3.20 11.23
C ALA A 70 21.52 -4.57 11.79
N GLU A 71 22.46 -5.46 12.14
CA GLU A 71 22.12 -6.78 12.69
C GLU A 71 21.39 -6.68 14.04
N ASP A 72 21.79 -5.76 14.91
CA ASP A 72 21.13 -5.56 16.21
C ASP A 72 19.68 -5.09 16.03
N LEU A 73 19.45 -4.14 15.12
CA LEU A 73 18.12 -3.67 14.73
C LEU A 73 17.27 -4.82 14.18
N TYR A 74 17.83 -5.64 13.29
CA TYR A 74 17.14 -6.79 12.73
C TYR A 74 16.74 -7.82 13.81
N ARG A 75 17.69 -8.24 14.65
CA ARG A 75 17.50 -9.34 15.60
C ARG A 75 16.65 -8.96 16.80
N ASN A 76 16.83 -7.75 17.33
CA ASN A 76 16.27 -7.36 18.60
C ASN A 76 15.04 -6.46 18.47
N ILE A 77 14.75 -5.94 17.28
CA ILE A 77 13.62 -5.04 17.03
C ILE A 77 12.74 -5.58 15.90
N GLU A 78 13.24 -5.62 14.66
CA GLU A 78 12.40 -5.88 13.48
C GLU A 78 11.83 -7.30 13.46
N LEU A 79 12.67 -8.32 13.66
CA LEU A 79 12.23 -9.71 13.63
C LEU A 79 11.27 -10.03 14.80
N PRO A 80 11.53 -9.65 16.07
CA PRO A 80 10.57 -9.83 17.17
C PRO A 80 9.26 -9.04 16.97
N LEU A 81 9.32 -7.86 16.33
CA LEU A 81 8.13 -7.04 16.06
C LEU A 81 7.14 -7.78 15.15
N THR A 82 7.59 -8.66 14.25
CA THR A 82 6.68 -9.45 13.40
C THR A 82 5.67 -10.26 14.21
N ALA A 83 6.08 -10.87 15.33
CA ALA A 83 5.19 -11.65 16.18
C ALA A 83 4.19 -10.76 16.93
N VAL A 84 4.61 -9.55 17.30
CA VAL A 84 3.72 -8.56 17.93
C VAL A 84 2.68 -8.07 16.93
N LEU A 85 3.10 -7.73 15.71
CA LEU A 85 2.19 -7.30 14.65
C LEU A 85 1.20 -8.41 14.28
N ALA A 86 1.66 -9.65 14.12
CA ALA A 86 0.78 -10.79 13.87
C ALA A 86 -0.27 -10.97 14.98
N ALA A 87 0.12 -10.80 16.25
CA ALA A 87 -0.82 -10.85 17.37
C ALA A 87 -1.81 -9.67 17.39
N MET A 88 -1.37 -8.48 17.01
CA MET A 88 -2.24 -7.30 16.87
C MET A 88 -3.24 -7.47 15.71
N GLU A 89 -2.79 -8.02 14.59
CA GLU A 89 -3.62 -8.30 13.42
C GLU A 89 -4.67 -9.37 13.71
N ASP A 90 -4.30 -10.46 14.39
CA ASP A 90 -5.23 -11.53 14.81
C ASP A 90 -6.26 -11.02 15.83
N ALA A 91 -5.83 -10.18 16.78
CA ALA A 91 -6.74 -9.56 17.74
C ALA A 91 -7.74 -8.59 17.07
N GLY A 92 -7.30 -7.87 16.03
CA GLY A 92 -8.09 -6.91 15.31
C GLY A 92 -8.54 -5.70 16.14
N VAL A 93 -9.46 -4.92 15.58
CA VAL A 93 -10.05 -3.75 16.24
C VAL A 93 -11.56 -3.86 16.23
N LYS A 94 -12.17 -3.76 17.41
CA LYS A 94 -13.64 -3.81 17.54
C LYS A 94 -14.27 -2.52 17.02
N ILE A 95 -15.21 -2.66 16.10
CA ILE A 95 -15.99 -1.55 15.54
C ILE A 95 -17.44 -1.63 16.03
N ASP A 96 -17.97 -0.50 16.50
CA ASP A 96 -19.40 -0.34 16.75
C ASP A 96 -20.13 -0.08 15.42
N THR A 97 -20.73 -1.13 14.88
CA THR A 97 -21.41 -1.09 13.58
C THR A 97 -22.68 -0.27 13.61
N TYR A 98 -23.36 -0.17 14.75
CA TYR A 98 -24.54 0.67 14.89
C TYR A 98 -24.15 2.14 14.81
N ARG A 99 -23.13 2.54 15.58
CA ARG A 99 -22.64 3.91 15.57
C ARG A 99 -22.04 4.30 14.21
N MET A 100 -21.34 3.37 13.55
CA MET A 100 -20.90 3.57 12.16
C MET A 100 -22.09 3.81 11.23
N GLY A 101 -23.16 3.02 11.34
CA GLY A 101 -24.38 3.20 10.56
C GLY A 101 -25.01 4.59 10.76
N GLU A 102 -25.09 5.08 12.00
CA GLU A 102 -25.59 6.43 12.28
C GLU A 102 -24.73 7.53 11.63
N ILE A 103 -23.41 7.37 11.65
CA ILE A 103 -22.48 8.32 11.00
C ILE A 103 -22.65 8.26 9.48
N THR A 104 -22.71 7.07 8.91
CA THR A 104 -22.92 6.88 7.47
C THR A 104 -24.22 7.51 6.99
N ALA A 105 -25.33 7.28 7.71
CA ALA A 105 -26.63 7.87 7.36
C ALA A 105 -26.57 9.41 7.39
N ARG A 106 -26.02 9.98 8.47
CA ARG A 106 -25.89 11.45 8.58
C ARG A 106 -25.01 12.05 7.49
N LEU A 107 -23.93 11.37 7.11
CA LEU A 107 -23.06 11.82 6.01
C LEU A 107 -23.78 11.72 4.67
N ALA A 108 -24.58 10.67 4.44
CA ALA A 108 -25.38 10.53 3.23
C ALA A 108 -26.41 11.66 3.09
N ASP A 109 -27.18 11.93 4.15
CA ASP A 109 -28.16 13.03 4.17
C ASP A 109 -27.48 14.38 3.87
N ARG A 110 -26.31 14.62 4.48
CA ARG A 110 -25.57 15.87 4.27
C ARG A 110 -24.99 15.97 2.86
N LEU A 111 -24.55 14.86 2.28
CA LEU A 111 -24.06 14.83 0.91
C LEU A 111 -25.18 15.16 -0.07
N GLU A 112 -26.37 14.57 0.10
CA GLU A 112 -27.54 14.86 -0.76
C GLU A 112 -27.96 16.33 -0.69
N GLU A 113 -27.97 16.92 0.52
CA GLU A 113 -28.26 18.35 0.70
C GLU A 113 -27.22 19.23 -0.02
N LEU A 114 -25.93 18.93 0.13
CA LEU A 114 -24.85 19.70 -0.47
C LEU A 114 -24.78 19.53 -1.99
N GLU A 115 -25.05 18.33 -2.49
CA GLU A 115 -25.12 18.02 -3.91
C GLU A 115 -26.27 18.77 -4.57
N SER A 116 -27.47 18.71 -4.00
CA SER A 116 -28.62 19.48 -4.46
C SER A 116 -28.32 20.98 -4.51
N LYS A 117 -27.68 21.50 -3.46
CA LYS A 117 -27.28 22.91 -3.40
C LYS A 117 -26.21 23.26 -4.45
N ALA A 118 -25.27 22.36 -4.73
CA ALA A 118 -24.27 22.56 -5.76
C ALA A 118 -24.92 22.64 -7.15
N TYR A 119 -25.88 21.76 -7.45
CA TYR A 119 -26.62 21.78 -8.71
C TYR A 119 -27.48 23.04 -8.87
N GLU A 120 -28.13 23.48 -7.79
CA GLU A 120 -28.88 24.74 -7.77
C GLU A 120 -27.97 25.94 -8.10
N LEU A 121 -26.83 26.05 -7.41
CA LEU A 121 -25.87 27.13 -7.63
C LEU A 121 -25.21 27.08 -9.01
N ALA A 122 -24.98 25.88 -9.55
CA ALA A 122 -24.43 25.67 -10.88
C ALA A 122 -25.47 25.85 -12.00
N GLY A 123 -26.76 25.73 -11.69
CA GLY A 123 -27.87 25.75 -12.64
C GLY A 123 -27.86 24.56 -13.62
N GLU A 124 -27.14 23.48 -13.31
CA GLU A 124 -27.16 22.19 -14.03
C GLU A 124 -26.58 21.09 -13.16
N GLU A 125 -26.98 19.85 -13.43
CA GLU A 125 -26.34 18.67 -12.85
C GLU A 125 -25.01 18.36 -13.54
N PHE A 126 -24.06 17.88 -12.77
CA PHE A 126 -22.74 17.46 -13.26
C PHE A 126 -22.12 16.48 -12.27
N MET A 127 -21.14 15.70 -12.70
CA MET A 127 -20.47 14.74 -11.84
C MET A 127 -19.52 15.46 -10.88
N LEU A 128 -19.90 15.61 -9.61
CA LEU A 128 -19.09 16.23 -8.54
C LEU A 128 -17.72 15.56 -8.36
N GLY A 129 -17.64 14.24 -8.57
CA GLY A 129 -16.37 13.50 -8.54
C GLY A 129 -15.46 13.75 -9.74
N SER A 130 -15.92 14.45 -10.78
CA SER A 130 -15.13 14.78 -11.97
C SER A 130 -14.53 16.17 -11.84
N THR A 131 -13.23 16.23 -11.57
CA THR A 131 -12.47 17.49 -11.51
C THR A 131 -12.59 18.32 -12.79
N GLN A 132 -12.71 17.66 -13.95
CA GLN A 132 -12.91 18.34 -15.23
C GLN A 132 -14.27 19.02 -15.32
N GLN A 133 -15.35 18.35 -14.90
CA GLN A 133 -16.69 18.96 -14.93
C GLN A 133 -16.81 20.06 -13.89
N VAL A 134 -16.27 19.85 -12.69
CA VAL A 134 -16.21 20.90 -11.64
C VAL A 134 -15.45 22.13 -12.17
N ALA A 135 -14.29 21.94 -12.81
CA ALA A 135 -13.50 23.03 -13.38
C ALA A 135 -14.28 23.80 -14.46
N ARG A 136 -14.99 23.10 -15.34
CA ARG A 136 -15.88 23.72 -16.34
C ARG A 136 -16.95 24.58 -15.67
N ILE A 137 -17.64 24.05 -14.66
CA ILE A 137 -18.66 24.80 -13.93
C ILE A 137 -18.07 26.05 -13.27
N LEU A 138 -16.98 25.91 -12.51
CA LEU A 138 -16.41 27.03 -11.73
C LEU A 138 -15.81 28.12 -12.64
N PHE A 139 -15.03 27.75 -13.63
CA PHE A 139 -14.18 28.70 -14.37
C PHE A 139 -14.72 29.07 -15.75
N GLU A 140 -15.53 28.21 -16.38
CA GLU A 140 -16.14 28.52 -17.68
C GLU A 140 -17.59 28.99 -17.53
N LYS A 141 -18.42 28.33 -16.71
CA LYS A 141 -19.83 28.73 -16.54
C LYS A 141 -19.98 29.89 -15.56
N LEU A 142 -19.43 29.74 -14.36
CA LEU A 142 -19.52 30.74 -13.29
C LEU A 142 -18.44 31.83 -13.39
N GLN A 143 -17.48 31.67 -14.31
CA GLN A 143 -16.44 32.68 -14.60
C GLN A 143 -15.64 33.11 -13.36
N LEU A 144 -15.47 32.21 -12.39
CA LEU A 144 -14.61 32.46 -11.24
C LEU A 144 -13.15 32.55 -11.68
N THR A 145 -12.34 33.31 -10.95
CA THR A 145 -10.91 33.42 -11.28
C THR A 145 -10.21 32.09 -11.01
N PRO A 146 -9.62 31.43 -12.03
CA PRO A 146 -8.90 30.19 -11.83
C PRO A 146 -7.61 30.45 -11.06
N GLY A 147 -7.32 29.59 -10.08
CA GLY A 147 -6.05 29.61 -9.35
C GLY A 147 -4.93 29.01 -10.20
N ARG A 148 -4.59 27.75 -9.93
CA ARG A 148 -3.49 27.05 -10.60
C ARG A 148 -3.95 26.28 -11.84
N LYS A 149 -3.15 26.31 -12.91
CA LYS A 149 -3.33 25.44 -14.08
C LYS A 149 -2.40 24.23 -14.01
N GLY A 150 -2.97 23.02 -14.10
CA GLY A 150 -2.25 21.75 -14.19
C GLY A 150 -2.05 21.29 -15.64
N LYS A 151 -1.54 20.06 -15.81
CA LYS A 151 -1.32 19.46 -17.15
C LYS A 151 -2.62 19.22 -17.93
N THR A 152 -3.72 18.93 -17.23
CA THR A 152 -5.00 18.51 -17.82
C THR A 152 -6.12 19.56 -17.71
N GLY A 153 -5.85 20.73 -17.11
CA GLY A 153 -6.87 21.77 -16.95
C GLY A 153 -6.63 22.66 -15.74
N TYR A 154 -7.65 23.45 -15.38
CA TYR A 154 -7.64 24.25 -14.15
C TYR A 154 -7.80 23.34 -12.93
N SER A 155 -7.04 23.64 -11.88
CA SER A 155 -7.09 22.90 -10.63
C SER A 155 -8.34 23.27 -9.84
N THR A 156 -9.00 22.25 -9.30
CA THR A 156 -10.10 22.36 -8.33
C THR A 156 -9.65 21.89 -6.94
N ASP A 157 -8.34 21.91 -6.68
CA ASP A 157 -7.74 21.58 -5.39
C ASP A 157 -7.98 22.73 -4.39
N THR A 158 -8.07 22.40 -3.10
CA THR A 158 -8.39 23.35 -2.02
C THR A 158 -7.15 23.96 -1.35
N ARG A 159 -5.98 23.90 -2.00
CA ARG A 159 -4.71 24.41 -1.44
C ARG A 159 -4.57 25.92 -1.48
#